data_AF-A0A5R9FT18-F1
#
_entry.id   AF-A0A5R9FT18-F1
#
_cell.length_a   1.000
_cell.length_b   1.000
_cell.length_c   1.000
_cell.angle_alpha   90.00
_cell.angle_beta   90.00
_cell.angle_gamma   90.00
#
_symmetry.space_group_name_H-M   'P 1'
#
loop_
_entity.id
_entity.type
_entity.pdbx_description
1 polymer ?
#
loop_
_entity_poly.entity_id
_entity_poly.type
_entity_poly.pdbx_seq_one_letter_code
_entity_poly.pdbx_strand_id
1 'polypeptide(L)'
;MPDIPDHPTPSQAQEALRVLTDDSVGGEALQRALAVLTETPVLIPVVDPRHHERKNGDPRALVLPVLDQADGSQQVPVFTSEERLGDALPSVLSYRLVPLGRLATDWPDEELQLAIDPGHSDVLTLTAEGIRTLLVRH
;
A
#
# COMPACT_ATOMS: atom_id res chain seq x y z
N MET A 1 14.81 26.18 -8.17
CA MET A 1 15.16 24.76 -8.00
C MET A 1 13.88 24.09 -7.55
N PRO A 2 13.20 23.27 -8.37
CA PRO A 2 12.17 22.42 -7.81
C PRO A 2 12.89 21.42 -6.90
N ASP A 3 12.42 21.30 -5.66
CA ASP A 3 12.68 20.16 -4.79
C ASP A 3 12.43 18.91 -5.64
N ILE A 4 13.48 18.17 -5.99
CA ILE A 4 13.29 16.82 -6.51
C ILE A 4 12.86 16.05 -5.28
N PRO A 5 11.60 15.58 -5.17
CA PRO A 5 11.27 14.75 -4.04
C PRO A 5 12.19 13.52 -4.12
N ASP A 6 12.90 13.19 -3.03
CA ASP A 6 13.62 11.91 -2.85
C ASP A 6 12.67 10.70 -2.95
N HIS A 7 11.37 10.93 -3.19
CA HIS A 7 10.32 9.95 -3.30
C HIS A 7 9.47 10.17 -4.56
N PRO A 8 8.95 9.10 -5.17
CA PRO A 8 8.01 9.19 -6.27
C PRO A 8 6.78 10.03 -5.93
N THR A 9 6.35 10.83 -6.90
CA THR A 9 5.08 11.58 -6.80
C THR A 9 3.86 10.65 -6.88
N PRO A 10 2.69 11.06 -6.38
CA PRO A 10 1.46 10.27 -6.51
C PRO A 10 1.14 9.89 -7.96
N SER A 11 1.40 10.77 -8.92
CA SER A 11 1.19 10.49 -10.35
C SER A 11 2.12 9.39 -10.87
N GLN A 12 3.37 9.32 -10.40
CA GLN A 12 4.30 8.24 -10.77
C GLN A 12 3.87 6.91 -10.15
N ALA A 13 3.35 6.93 -8.92
CA ALA A 13 2.80 5.74 -8.29
C ALA A 13 1.57 5.21 -9.02
N GLN A 14 0.67 6.10 -9.45
CA GLN A 14 -0.51 5.74 -10.24
C GLN A 14 -0.15 5.15 -11.61
N GLU A 15 0.85 5.71 -12.28
CA GLU A 15 1.36 5.15 -13.54
C GLU A 15 1.96 3.76 -13.32
N ALA A 16 2.73 3.58 -12.24
CA ALA A 16 3.28 2.28 -11.88
C ALA A 16 2.17 1.25 -11.57
N LEU A 17 1.11 1.65 -10.85
CA LEU A 17 -0.08 0.82 -10.61
C LEU A 17 -0.74 0.39 -11.92
N ARG A 18 -0.93 1.31 -12.86
CA ARG A 18 -1.51 1.01 -14.18
C ARG A 18 -0.70 -0.03 -14.94
N VAL A 19 0.63 0.12 -14.95
CA VAL A 19 1.55 -0.87 -15.54
C VAL A 19 1.41 -2.22 -14.83
N LEU A 20 1.22 -2.26 -13.52
CA LEU A 20 1.07 -3.51 -12.77
C LEU A 20 -0.27 -4.21 -12.99
N THR A 21 -1.31 -3.45 -13.34
CA THR A 21 -2.64 -3.99 -13.67
C THR A 21 -2.81 -4.35 -15.14
N ASP A 22 -1.89 -3.93 -16.01
CA ASP A 22 -1.93 -4.24 -17.44
C ASP A 22 -1.17 -5.54 -17.74
N ASP A 23 -1.88 -6.64 -17.99
CA ASP A 23 -1.26 -7.93 -18.33
C ASP A 23 -0.46 -7.91 -19.65
N SER A 24 -0.58 -6.84 -20.46
CA SER A 24 0.10 -6.71 -21.75
C SER A 24 1.53 -6.20 -21.63
N VAL A 25 1.94 -5.64 -20.48
CA VAL A 25 3.29 -5.09 -20.32
C VAL A 25 4.34 -6.17 -20.06
N GLY A 26 5.52 -5.98 -20.64
CA GLY A 26 6.66 -6.86 -20.45
C GLY A 26 7.29 -6.76 -19.06
N GLY A 27 8.01 -7.80 -18.65
CA GLY A 27 8.61 -7.90 -17.32
C GLY A 27 9.54 -6.75 -16.92
N GLU A 28 10.23 -6.09 -17.85
CA GLU A 28 11.07 -4.92 -17.53
C GLU A 28 10.26 -3.68 -17.12
N ALA A 29 9.10 -3.46 -17.75
CA ALA A 29 8.21 -2.38 -17.39
C ALA A 29 7.57 -2.64 -16.03
N LEU A 30 7.15 -3.89 -15.81
CA LEU A 30 6.65 -4.37 -14.51
C LEU A 30 7.70 -4.15 -13.41
N GLN A 31 8.96 -4.50 -13.67
CA GLN A 31 10.07 -4.31 -12.72
C GLN A 31 10.29 -2.83 -12.37
N ARG A 32 10.27 -1.94 -13.37
CA ARG A 32 10.39 -0.49 -13.11
C ARG A 32 9.22 0.05 -12.31
N ALA A 33 8.00 -0.40 -12.60
CA ALA A 33 6.81 -0.01 -11.84
C ALA A 33 6.90 -0.46 -10.37
N LEU A 34 7.32 -1.70 -10.10
CA LEU A 34 7.52 -2.19 -8.74
C LEU A 34 8.57 -1.37 -7.97
N ALA A 35 9.69 -1.02 -8.61
CA ALA A 35 10.73 -0.19 -7.99
C ALA A 35 10.18 1.19 -7.58
N VAL A 36 9.42 1.83 -8.47
CA VAL A 36 8.73 3.09 -8.17
C VAL A 36 7.75 2.92 -7.00
N LEU A 37 6.93 1.87 -7.00
CA LEU A 37 5.99 1.65 -5.89
C LEU A 37 6.71 1.44 -4.56
N THR A 38 7.84 0.76 -4.55
CA THR A 38 8.62 0.46 -3.34
C THR A 38 9.11 1.74 -2.65
N GLU A 39 9.53 2.73 -3.43
CA GLU A 39 9.96 4.05 -2.93
C GLU A 39 8.78 5.00 -2.65
N THR A 40 7.60 4.70 -3.19
CA THR A 40 6.41 5.54 -3.03
C THR A 40 5.94 5.54 -1.56
N PRO A 41 5.77 6.72 -0.96
CA PRO A 41 5.12 6.83 0.34
C PRO A 41 3.61 6.62 0.16
N VAL A 42 3.07 5.62 0.83
CA VAL A 42 1.63 5.34 0.86
C VAL A 42 1.01 5.78 2.18
N LEU A 43 -0.26 6.17 2.10
CA LEU A 43 -1.09 6.56 3.22
C LEU A 43 -1.79 5.34 3.79
N ILE A 44 -1.50 5.05 5.06
CA ILE A 44 -2.15 4.00 5.82
C ILE A 44 -3.18 4.65 6.73
N PRO A 45 -4.49 4.39 6.57
CA PRO A 45 -5.51 4.97 7.43
C PRO A 45 -5.35 4.48 8.87
N VAL A 46 -5.48 5.39 9.82
CA VAL A 46 -5.47 5.05 11.24
C VAL A 46 -6.92 4.76 11.66
N VAL A 47 -7.29 3.48 11.65
CA VAL A 47 -8.57 3.01 12.21
C VAL A 47 -8.39 2.66 13.69
N ASP A 48 -9.38 3.05 14.50
CA ASP A 48 -9.34 3.03 15.97
C ASP A 48 -8.75 1.71 16.54
N PRO A 49 -7.80 1.76 17.50
CA PRO A 49 -7.06 0.60 18.01
C PRO A 49 -7.92 -0.49 18.67
N ARG A 50 -9.23 -0.28 18.86
CA ARG A 50 -10.14 -1.29 19.41
C ARG A 50 -10.27 -2.55 18.54
N HIS A 51 -9.93 -2.47 17.26
CA HIS A 51 -9.93 -3.60 16.33
C HIS A 51 -8.53 -4.16 16.02
N HIS A 52 -7.46 -3.59 16.57
CA HIS A 52 -6.11 -4.11 16.37
C HIS A 52 -5.51 -4.69 17.65
N GLU A 53 -5.38 -6.01 17.66
CA GLU A 53 -4.40 -6.64 18.53
C GLU A 53 -3.00 -6.21 18.07
N ARG A 54 -2.29 -5.45 18.91
CA ARG A 54 -0.85 -5.25 18.73
C ARG A 54 -0.18 -6.61 18.89
N LYS A 55 0.13 -7.29 17.77
CA LYS A 55 0.76 -8.63 17.78
C LYS A 55 2.09 -8.69 18.55
N ASN A 56 2.74 -7.56 18.86
CA ASN A 56 4.09 -7.58 19.47
C ASN A 56 4.39 -6.58 20.60
N GLY A 57 3.43 -5.75 21.05
CA GLY A 57 3.69 -4.76 22.12
C GLY A 57 4.77 -3.70 21.81
N ASP A 58 5.45 -3.78 20.66
CA ASP A 58 6.50 -2.87 20.24
C ASP A 58 5.87 -1.51 19.87
N PRO A 59 6.26 -0.41 20.54
CA PRO A 59 5.78 0.93 20.21
C PRO A 59 6.21 1.40 18.81
N ARG A 60 7.17 0.73 18.16
CA ARG A 60 7.60 1.02 16.78
C ARG A 60 6.87 0.17 15.73
N ALA A 61 6.11 -0.85 16.12
CA ALA A 61 5.38 -1.69 15.18
C ALA A 61 4.31 -0.86 14.46
N LEU A 62 4.21 -1.07 13.15
CA LEU A 62 3.16 -0.49 12.33
C LEU A 62 1.82 -1.13 12.71
N VAL A 63 0.87 -0.32 13.18
CA VAL A 63 -0.51 -0.76 13.35
C VAL A 63 -1.17 -0.65 11.98
N LEU A 64 -1.39 -1.80 11.34
CA LEU A 64 -2.00 -1.86 10.02
C LEU A 64 -3.51 -1.92 10.16
N PRO A 65 -4.28 -1.10 9.43
CA PRO A 65 -5.73 -1.16 9.39
C PRO A 65 -6.18 -2.46 8.71
N VAL A 66 -6.81 -3.39 9.42
CA VAL A 66 -7.40 -4.59 8.81
C VAL A 66 -8.89 -4.35 8.60
N LEU A 67 -9.34 -4.52 7.36
CA LEU A 67 -10.76 -4.47 6.97
C LEU A 67 -11.22 -5.84 6.49
N ASP A 68 -12.29 -6.34 7.10
CA ASP A 68 -12.97 -7.55 6.64
C ASP A 68 -13.72 -7.26 5.34
N GLN A 69 -13.47 -8.07 4.32
CA GLN A 69 -14.17 -8.02 3.04
C GLN A 69 -15.42 -8.88 3.08
N ALA A 70 -16.35 -8.61 2.16
CA ALA A 70 -17.58 -9.37 2.03
C ALA A 70 -17.36 -10.86 1.68
N ASP A 71 -16.22 -11.18 1.08
CA ASP A 71 -15.80 -12.56 0.77
C ASP A 71 -15.14 -13.28 1.95
N GLY A 72 -15.00 -12.61 3.10
CA GLY A 72 -14.34 -13.13 4.31
C GLY A 72 -12.82 -12.98 4.30
N SER A 73 -12.22 -12.41 3.26
CA SER A 73 -10.80 -12.08 3.25
C SER A 73 -10.52 -10.83 4.09
N GLN A 74 -9.31 -10.75 4.64
CA GLN A 74 -8.87 -9.60 5.42
C GLN A 74 -7.85 -8.80 4.62
N GLN A 75 -8.12 -7.51 4.47
CA GLN A 75 -7.31 -6.63 3.64
C GLN A 75 -6.88 -5.38 4.38
N VAL A 76 -5.66 -4.96 4.11
CA VAL A 76 -5.09 -3.71 4.60
C VAL A 76 -5.14 -2.68 3.47
N PRO A 77 -6.02 -1.66 3.56
CA PRO A 77 -6.07 -0.60 2.56
C PRO A 77 -4.89 0.36 2.74
N VAL A 78 -4.26 0.72 1.63
CA VAL A 78 -3.29 1.82 1.54
C VAL A 78 -3.61 2.69 0.34
N PHE A 79 -3.25 3.97 0.42
CA PHE A 79 -3.60 4.93 -0.62
C PHE A 79 -2.37 5.68 -1.13
N THR A 80 -2.34 5.97 -2.43
CA THR A 80 -1.27 6.76 -3.05
C THR A 80 -1.50 8.26 -2.90
N SER A 81 -2.72 8.69 -2.57
CA SER A 81 -3.06 10.10 -2.35
C SER A 81 -4.18 10.30 -1.33
N GLU A 82 -4.23 11.50 -0.72
CA GLU A 82 -5.27 11.86 0.25
C GLU A 82 -6.66 11.92 -0.40
N GLU A 83 -6.72 12.31 -1.68
CA GLU A 83 -7.95 12.30 -2.47
C GLU A 83 -8.54 10.90 -2.53
N ARG A 84 -7.74 9.88 -2.89
CA ARG A 84 -8.19 8.49 -2.95
C ARG A 84 -8.58 7.95 -1.58
N LEU A 85 -7.84 8.33 -0.53
CA LEU A 85 -8.19 7.98 0.85
C LEU A 85 -9.55 8.58 1.25
N GLY A 86 -9.77 9.86 0.95
CA GLY A 86 -11.01 10.57 1.26
C GLY A 86 -12.22 10.04 0.50
N ASP A 87 -12.02 9.64 -0.76
CA ASP A 87 -13.06 9.03 -1.60
C ASP A 87 -13.47 7.66 -1.08
N ALA A 88 -12.50 6.80 -0.73
CA ALA A 88 -12.77 5.44 -0.26
C ALA A 88 -13.22 5.39 1.21
N LEU A 89 -12.64 6.24 2.07
CA LEU A 89 -12.83 6.25 3.51
C LEU A 89 -13.04 7.67 4.05
N PRO A 90 -14.17 8.34 3.71
CA PRO A 90 -14.43 9.73 4.09
C PRO A 90 -14.53 9.97 5.60
N SER A 91 -14.72 8.91 6.39
CA SER A 91 -14.77 8.98 7.86
C SER A 91 -13.39 8.91 8.52
N VAL A 92 -12.33 8.57 7.77
CA VAL A 92 -10.97 8.51 8.30
C VAL A 92 -10.35 9.91 8.27
N LEU A 93 -10.05 10.42 9.47
CA LEU A 93 -9.46 11.76 9.66
C LEU A 93 -7.95 11.72 9.93
N SER A 94 -7.35 10.54 9.96
CA SER A 94 -5.94 10.38 10.31
C SER A 94 -5.32 9.26 9.49
N TYR A 95 -4.14 9.52 8.97
CA TYR A 95 -3.37 8.57 8.17
C TYR A 95 -1.90 8.64 8.58
N ARG A 96 -1.12 7.65 8.14
CA ARG A 96 0.32 7.60 8.28
C ARG A 96 0.97 7.42 6.92
N LEU A 97 1.96 8.25 6.61
CA LEU A 97 2.82 8.06 5.45
C LEU A 97 3.90 7.02 5.76
N VAL A 98 3.97 5.97 4.94
CA VAL A 98 4.96 4.88 5.07
C VAL A 98 5.45 4.51 3.67
N PRO A 99 6.78 4.41 3.43
CA PRO A 99 7.29 3.87 2.18
C PRO A 99 6.79 2.44 1.97
N LEU A 100 6.29 2.11 0.78
CA LEU A 100 5.70 0.80 0.53
C LEU A 100 6.70 -0.33 0.75
N GLY A 101 7.97 -0.15 0.39
CA GLY A 101 9.03 -1.12 0.64
C GLY A 101 9.26 -1.40 2.12
N ARG A 102 9.13 -0.37 2.97
CA ARG A 102 9.18 -0.56 4.42
C ARG A 102 7.97 -1.34 4.92
N LEU A 103 6.78 -0.99 4.44
CA LEU A 103 5.56 -1.71 4.79
C LEU A 103 5.66 -3.19 4.42
N ALA A 104 6.21 -3.49 3.24
CA ALA A 104 6.45 -4.85 2.81
C ALA A 104 7.44 -5.58 3.74
N THR A 105 8.49 -4.90 4.21
CA THR A 105 9.52 -5.48 5.09
C THR A 105 8.96 -5.82 6.46
N ASP A 106 8.16 -4.91 7.00
CA ASP A 106 7.57 -5.01 8.34
C ASP A 106 6.20 -5.74 8.31
N TRP A 107 5.85 -6.42 7.20
CA TRP A 107 4.53 -7.02 7.01
C TRP A 107 4.28 -8.15 8.03
N PRO A 108 3.26 -8.02 8.91
CA PRO A 108 3.15 -8.86 10.10
C PRO A 108 2.42 -10.19 9.88
N ASP A 109 1.68 -10.34 8.78
CA ASP A 109 0.77 -11.47 8.59
C ASP A 109 0.71 -11.95 7.14
N GLU A 110 0.94 -13.24 6.92
CA GLU A 110 0.96 -13.84 5.59
C GLU A 110 -0.44 -14.07 5.00
N GLU A 111 -1.49 -14.02 5.84
CA GLU A 111 -2.89 -14.22 5.42
C GLU A 111 -3.57 -12.90 5.02
N LEU A 112 -3.00 -11.76 5.44
CA LEU A 112 -3.50 -10.43 5.07
C LEU A 112 -3.11 -10.08 3.62
N GLN A 113 -4.05 -9.51 2.90
CA GLN A 113 -3.79 -8.93 1.58
C GLN A 113 -3.61 -7.41 1.71
N LEU A 114 -2.75 -6.83 0.88
CA LEU A 114 -2.60 -5.39 0.75
C LEU A 114 -3.45 -4.91 -0.42
N ALA A 115 -4.33 -3.94 -0.19
CA ALA A 115 -5.08 -3.28 -1.25
C ALA A 115 -4.58 -1.85 -1.43
N ILE A 116 -4.02 -1.54 -2.59
CA ILE A 116 -3.57 -0.19 -2.96
C ILE A 116 -4.67 0.51 -3.74
N ASP A 117 -5.09 1.67 -3.25
CA ASP A 117 -6.19 2.48 -3.79
C ASP A 117 -7.52 1.70 -4.00
N PRO A 118 -8.00 0.96 -2.98
CA PRO A 118 -9.26 0.24 -3.09
C PRO A 118 -10.43 1.19 -3.36
N GLY A 119 -11.37 0.74 -4.20
CA GLY A 119 -12.53 1.53 -4.63
C GLY A 119 -12.32 2.33 -5.92
N HIS A 120 -11.11 2.31 -6.50
CA HIS A 120 -10.81 2.90 -7.80
C HIS A 120 -10.57 1.85 -8.90
N SER A 121 -10.62 2.26 -10.16
CA SER A 121 -10.35 1.39 -11.33
C SER A 121 -8.93 0.83 -11.34
N ASP A 122 -8.00 1.58 -10.77
CA ASP A 122 -6.57 1.27 -10.77
C ASP A 122 -6.15 0.56 -9.45
N VAL A 123 -7.09 -0.13 -8.80
CA VAL A 123 -6.84 -0.87 -7.55
C VAL A 123 -5.86 -2.02 -7.82
N LEU A 124 -4.89 -2.18 -6.93
CA LEU A 124 -3.98 -3.32 -6.94
C LEU A 124 -4.06 -4.07 -5.62
N THR A 125 -4.48 -5.33 -5.67
CA THR A 125 -4.50 -6.22 -4.50
C THR A 125 -3.33 -7.18 -4.57
N LEU A 126 -2.48 -7.16 -3.55
CA LEU A 126 -1.33 -8.04 -3.42
C LEU A 126 -1.53 -8.98 -2.23
N THR A 127 -1.29 -10.27 -2.44
CA THR A 127 -1.14 -11.24 -1.35
C THR A 127 0.17 -10.99 -0.60
N ALA A 128 0.35 -11.59 0.58
CA ALA A 128 1.63 -11.50 1.28
C ALA A 128 2.84 -11.95 0.44
N GLU A 129 2.67 -12.91 -0.47
CA GLU A 129 3.70 -13.31 -1.43
C GLU A 129 4.01 -12.20 -2.44
N GLY A 130 2.98 -11.53 -2.96
CA GLY A 130 3.13 -10.36 -3.83
C GLY A 130 3.82 -9.20 -3.12
N ILE A 131 3.49 -8.96 -1.85
CA ILE A 131 4.14 -7.96 -0.99
C ILE A 131 5.61 -8.29 -0.81
N ARG A 132 5.97 -9.55 -0.54
CA ARG A 132 7.37 -9.97 -0.46
C ARG A 132 8.11 -9.81 -1.76
N THR A 133 7.44 -9.96 -2.90
CA THR A 133 8.05 -9.73 -4.21
C THR A 133 8.51 -8.27 -4.38
N LEU A 134 7.86 -7.31 -3.70
CA LEU A 134 8.35 -5.92 -3.62
C LEU A 134 9.73 -5.82 -2.94
N LEU A 135 10.04 -6.73 -2.01
CA LEU A 135 11.29 -6.75 -1.25
C LEU A 135 12.46 -7.43 -1.94
N VAL A 136 12.20 -8.37 -2.84
CA VAL A 136 13.23 -9.25 -3.40
C VAL A 136 14.23 -8.50 -4.31
N ARG A 137 14.11 -7.17 -4.46
CA ARG A 137 14.91 -6.43 -5.44
C ARG A 137 15.35 -5.01 -5.05
N HIS A 138 15.70 -4.81 -3.77
CA HIS A 138 16.56 -3.69 -3.34
C HIS A 138 18.02 -4.11 -3.18
#